data_AF-A0A6C0EUY8-F1
#
_entry.id   AF-A0A6C0EUY8-F1
#
_cell.length_a   1.000
_cell.length_b   1.000
_cell.length_c   1.000
_cell.angle_alpha   90.00
_cell.angle_beta   90.00
_cell.angle_gamma   90.00
#
_symmetry.space_group_name_H-M   'P 1'
#
loop_
_entity.id
_entity.type
_entity.pdbx_description
1 polymer ?
#
loop_
_entity_poly.entity_id
_entity_poly.type
_entity_poly.pdbx_seq_one_letter_code
_entity_poly.pdbx_strand_id
1 'polypeptide(L)'
;MSKYNKDSLKQYCTDNSVELITVYSEVNITRELKIDGKCITKDCQNTFHKSFRSMLEFGAMCKVCSVKKGEEKSKLLFIERYGVDNPLKNKEVREKGKKTNLEKYGVENPFQNKDIKEKIKLTCIEKYGVDNPLKNEKVKEKMKKTNMERYGSENTFQVEEFKEKSKQTCIKNYGVDNVMKFNETVNKVKQTHLEKYGVEHALQSVEINEKMKKHNVEKYGVEHVLQVEEFREKGKQTQLNLYGVDNPMKRSVIREKVKKTNLERYGVEHILQSAHFKEMFKKTSMERYGVKHPMQNKIIMSKNTASQYKVKTYTLPSGKEIKYQGYEIYAINDLLKTYTEEDIINEPDKVPELWYEINDKRHRHYVDIFIPKENLCIEVKSLWTVQKKKDNIFAKQSKAKEIGYRYEIWVYDKEERVELI
;
A
#
# COMPACT_ATOMS: atom_id res chain seq x y z
N MET A 1 10.30 -16.85 -72.00
CA MET A 1 9.63 -15.55 -71.76
C MET A 1 9.97 -15.05 -70.36
N SER A 2 10.30 -13.77 -70.19
CA SER A 2 10.59 -13.20 -68.86
C SER A 2 9.40 -13.39 -67.91
N LYS A 3 9.62 -13.99 -66.74
CA LYS A 3 8.58 -14.14 -65.68
C LYS A 3 8.04 -12.78 -65.18
N TYR A 4 8.75 -11.69 -65.48
CA TYR A 4 8.41 -10.34 -65.07
C TYR A 4 8.27 -9.47 -66.33
N ASN A 5 7.04 -9.38 -66.84
CA ASN A 5 6.67 -8.57 -67.99
C ASN A 5 5.21 -8.09 -67.85
N LYS A 6 4.73 -7.25 -68.78
CA LYS A 6 3.37 -6.69 -68.74
C LYS A 6 2.28 -7.77 -68.76
N ASP A 7 2.46 -8.80 -69.58
CA ASP A 7 1.47 -9.88 -69.72
C ASP A 7 1.35 -10.70 -68.44
N SER A 8 2.48 -11.02 -67.80
CA SER A 8 2.51 -11.71 -66.51
C SER A 8 1.86 -10.90 -65.39
N LEU A 9 1.96 -9.57 -65.42
CA LEU A 9 1.31 -8.69 -64.43
C LEU A 9 -0.21 -8.69 -64.65
N LYS A 10 -0.67 -8.52 -65.90
CA LYS A 10 -2.09 -8.56 -66.26
C LYS A 10 -2.72 -9.92 -65.93
N GLN A 11 -2.03 -11.00 -66.26
CA GLN A 11 -2.46 -12.37 -65.97
C GLN A 11 -2.61 -12.57 -64.47
N TYR A 12 -1.59 -12.22 -63.66
CA TYR A 12 -1.66 -12.35 -62.21
C TYR A 12 -2.83 -11.55 -61.61
N CYS A 13 -3.05 -10.32 -62.09
CA CYS A 13 -4.16 -9.48 -61.61
C CYS A 13 -5.52 -10.09 -61.93
N THR A 14 -5.66 -10.70 -63.12
CA THR A 14 -6.89 -11.39 -63.53
C THR A 14 -7.12 -12.64 -62.66
N ASP A 15 -6.10 -13.50 -62.54
CA ASP A 15 -6.18 -14.77 -61.82
C ASP A 15 -6.47 -14.58 -60.33
N ASN A 16 -5.96 -13.50 -59.74
CA ASN A 16 -6.06 -13.25 -58.29
C ASN A 16 -7.03 -12.10 -57.95
N SER A 17 -7.80 -11.60 -58.93
CA SER A 17 -8.73 -10.48 -58.76
C SER A 17 -8.08 -9.26 -58.09
N VAL A 18 -6.87 -8.89 -58.54
CA VAL A 18 -6.12 -7.75 -58.01
C VAL A 18 -6.51 -6.49 -58.74
N GLU A 19 -6.99 -5.50 -58.00
CA GLU A 19 -7.22 -4.15 -58.53
C GLU A 19 -5.97 -3.29 -58.34
N LEU A 20 -5.36 -2.86 -59.44
CA LEU A 20 -4.22 -1.92 -59.42
C LEU A 20 -4.72 -0.48 -59.26
N ILE A 21 -3.99 0.33 -58.49
CA ILE A 21 -4.32 1.74 -58.26
C ILE A 21 -3.56 2.65 -59.23
N THR A 22 -2.41 2.19 -59.70
CA THR A 22 -1.54 2.89 -60.65
C THR A 22 -1.60 2.22 -62.01
N VAL A 23 -1.50 3.01 -63.08
CA VAL A 23 -1.43 2.51 -64.46
C VAL A 23 0.02 2.18 -64.82
N TYR A 24 0.27 0.96 -65.27
CA TYR A 24 1.62 0.46 -65.62
C TYR A 24 1.80 0.19 -67.13
N SER A 25 0.95 0.75 -67.99
CA SER A 25 0.95 0.51 -69.45
C SER A 25 2.23 0.99 -70.14
N GLU A 26 2.85 2.07 -69.68
CA GLU A 26 4.04 2.69 -70.26
C GLU A 26 5.32 2.42 -69.46
N VAL A 27 5.21 1.72 -68.34
CA VAL A 27 6.34 1.43 -67.43
C VAL A 27 7.03 0.12 -67.83
N ASN A 28 8.36 0.09 -67.76
CA ASN A 28 9.12 -1.14 -67.92
C ASN A 28 8.91 -2.05 -66.70
N ILE A 29 8.24 -3.19 -66.88
CA ILE A 29 7.95 -4.12 -65.80
C ILE A 29 9.21 -4.94 -65.48
N THR A 30 9.76 -4.71 -64.30
CA THR A 30 10.90 -5.47 -63.79
C THR A 30 10.51 -6.24 -62.53
N ARG A 31 11.37 -7.19 -62.15
CA ARG A 31 11.21 -7.98 -60.93
C ARG A 31 11.06 -7.12 -59.66
N GLU A 32 11.76 -5.99 -59.61
CA GLU A 32 11.84 -5.12 -58.43
C GLU A 32 10.91 -3.89 -58.52
N LEU A 33 10.23 -3.70 -59.66
CA LEU A 33 9.24 -2.64 -59.84
C LEU A 33 8.18 -2.72 -58.73
N LYS A 34 7.91 -1.58 -58.08
CA LYS A 34 6.88 -1.47 -57.05
C LYS A 34 5.51 -1.36 -57.72
N ILE A 35 4.61 -2.24 -57.31
CA ILE A 35 3.24 -2.34 -57.74
C ILE A 35 2.34 -1.91 -56.58
N ASP A 36 1.38 -1.04 -56.91
CA ASP A 36 0.38 -0.46 -56.04
C ASP A 36 -1.00 -0.97 -56.42
N GLY A 37 -1.72 -1.52 -55.44
CA GLY A 37 -3.05 -2.07 -55.64
C GLY A 37 -3.82 -2.23 -54.34
N LYS A 38 -5.08 -2.62 -54.46
CA LYS A 38 -5.93 -2.95 -53.30
C LYS A 38 -5.54 -4.30 -52.73
N CYS A 39 -5.60 -4.41 -51.42
CA CYS A 39 -5.36 -5.67 -50.71
C CYS A 39 -6.41 -6.71 -51.11
N ILE A 40 -5.96 -7.90 -51.53
CA ILE A 40 -6.86 -9.01 -51.89
C ILE A 40 -7.54 -9.70 -50.69
N THR A 41 -7.18 -9.34 -49.46
CA THR A 41 -7.76 -9.98 -48.27
C THR A 41 -9.20 -9.52 -48.07
N LYS A 42 -10.12 -10.47 -47.86
CA LYS A 42 -11.53 -10.18 -47.58
C LYS A 42 -11.67 -9.16 -46.43
N ASP A 43 -12.61 -8.23 -46.58
CA ASP A 43 -12.92 -7.17 -45.61
C ASP A 43 -11.73 -6.24 -45.29
N CYS A 44 -10.76 -6.12 -46.20
CA CYS A 44 -9.62 -5.21 -46.08
C CYS A 44 -9.71 -4.07 -47.10
N GLN A 45 -9.74 -2.83 -46.61
CA GLN A 45 -9.76 -1.62 -47.46
C GLN A 45 -8.36 -1.02 -47.68
N ASN A 46 -7.31 -1.65 -47.13
CA ASN A 46 -5.95 -1.13 -47.26
C ASN A 46 -5.38 -1.39 -48.66
N THR A 47 -4.35 -0.63 -49.00
CA THR A 47 -3.56 -0.82 -50.21
C THR A 47 -2.28 -1.62 -49.92
N PHE A 48 -1.71 -2.23 -50.94
CA PHE A 48 -0.37 -2.81 -50.88
C PHE A 48 0.58 -2.00 -51.75
N HIS A 49 1.84 -1.97 -51.34
CA HIS A 49 2.96 -1.43 -52.09
C HIS A 49 4.09 -2.46 -52.02
N LYS A 50 4.28 -3.24 -53.10
CA LYS A 50 5.19 -4.41 -53.11
C LYS A 50 5.97 -4.47 -54.40
N SER A 51 7.19 -5.02 -54.37
CA SER A 51 7.84 -5.38 -55.64
C SER A 51 7.04 -6.47 -56.36
N PHE A 52 7.10 -6.52 -57.68
CA PHE A 52 6.40 -7.53 -58.45
C PHE A 52 6.79 -8.95 -58.00
N ARG A 53 8.07 -9.20 -57.69
CA ARG A 53 8.52 -10.44 -57.04
C ARG A 53 7.75 -10.75 -55.76
N SER A 54 7.71 -9.81 -54.82
CA SER A 54 7.08 -10.02 -53.52
C SER A 54 5.57 -10.24 -53.65
N MET A 55 4.93 -9.57 -54.62
CA MET A 55 3.52 -9.79 -54.94
C MET A 55 3.28 -11.22 -55.44
N LEU A 56 4.11 -11.74 -56.35
CA LEU A 56 4.00 -13.11 -56.84
C LEU A 56 4.27 -14.16 -55.76
N GLU A 57 5.28 -13.96 -54.91
CA GLU A 57 5.70 -14.94 -53.89
C GLU A 57 4.75 -14.97 -52.68
N PHE A 58 4.26 -13.81 -52.26
CA PHE A 58 3.54 -13.67 -50.99
C PHE A 58 2.09 -13.20 -51.14
N GLY A 59 1.67 -12.80 -52.34
CA GLY A 59 0.33 -12.29 -52.61
C GLY A 59 0.24 -10.76 -52.58
N ALA A 60 -0.76 -10.24 -53.30
CA ALA A 60 -1.17 -8.83 -53.35
C ALA A 60 -1.90 -8.37 -52.06
N MET A 61 -1.30 -8.62 -50.89
CA MET A 61 -1.85 -8.26 -49.58
C MET A 61 -1.17 -7.02 -49.00
N CYS A 62 -1.89 -6.19 -48.26
CA CYS A 62 -1.27 -5.12 -47.49
C CYS A 62 -0.29 -5.67 -46.43
N LYS A 63 0.55 -4.81 -45.85
CA LYS A 63 1.52 -5.20 -44.82
C LYS A 63 0.83 -5.87 -43.62
N VAL A 64 -0.30 -5.34 -43.16
CA VAL A 64 -1.06 -5.86 -42.01
C VAL A 64 -1.54 -7.29 -42.28
N CYS A 65 -2.22 -7.52 -43.42
CA CYS A 65 -2.73 -8.85 -43.77
C CYS A 65 -1.60 -9.85 -44.05
N SER A 66 -0.52 -9.41 -44.68
CA SER A 66 0.68 -10.25 -44.89
C SER A 66 1.24 -10.76 -43.56
N VAL A 67 1.35 -9.88 -42.55
CA VAL A 67 1.84 -10.23 -41.22
C VAL A 67 0.89 -11.21 -40.52
N LYS A 68 -0.41 -10.92 -40.51
CA LYS A 68 -1.43 -11.81 -39.89
C LYS A 68 -1.37 -13.24 -40.45
N LYS A 69 -1.32 -13.37 -41.78
CA LYS A 69 -1.18 -14.68 -42.44
C LYS A 69 0.11 -15.40 -42.03
N GLY A 70 1.21 -14.67 -41.92
CA GLY A 70 2.49 -15.22 -41.45
C GLY A 70 2.44 -15.68 -39.99
N GLU A 71 1.77 -14.94 -39.12
CA GLU A 71 1.56 -15.31 -37.71
C GLU A 71 0.69 -16.57 -37.59
N GLU A 72 -0.40 -16.67 -38.34
CA GLU A 72 -1.28 -17.86 -38.36
C GLU A 72 -0.51 -19.10 -38.82
N LYS A 73 0.24 -19.00 -39.92
CA LYS A 73 1.08 -20.09 -40.40
C LYS A 73 2.11 -20.52 -39.35
N SER A 74 2.74 -19.56 -38.66
CA SER A 74 3.72 -19.85 -37.61
C SER A 74 3.07 -20.54 -36.41
N LYS A 75 1.89 -20.07 -35.97
CA LYS A 75 1.13 -20.68 -34.87
C LYS A 75 0.81 -22.14 -35.16
N LEU A 76 0.31 -22.45 -36.36
CA LEU A 76 0.01 -23.82 -36.77
C LEU A 76 1.26 -24.70 -36.72
N LEU A 77 2.37 -24.21 -37.27
CA LEU A 77 3.65 -24.94 -37.27
C LEU A 77 4.21 -25.13 -35.85
N PHE A 78 4.00 -24.18 -34.94
CA PHE A 78 4.41 -24.33 -33.55
C PHE A 78 3.53 -25.34 -32.81
N ILE A 79 2.22 -25.36 -33.07
CA ILE A 79 1.31 -26.36 -32.51
C ILE A 79 1.72 -27.75 -33.00
N GLU A 80 2.00 -27.91 -34.29
CA GLU A 80 2.47 -29.16 -34.89
C GLU A 80 3.77 -29.65 -34.25
N ARG A 81 4.77 -28.77 -34.07
CA ARG A 81 6.10 -29.16 -33.59
C ARG A 81 6.25 -29.26 -32.08
N TYR A 82 5.53 -28.43 -31.34
CA TYR A 82 5.75 -28.23 -29.90
C TYR A 82 4.49 -28.41 -29.06
N GLY A 83 3.34 -28.69 -29.68
CA GLY A 83 2.03 -28.81 -29.02
C GLY A 83 1.45 -27.49 -28.54
N VAL A 84 2.08 -26.35 -28.85
CA VAL A 84 1.70 -25.01 -28.37
C VAL A 84 1.84 -23.96 -29.47
N ASP A 85 1.02 -22.91 -29.43
CA ASP A 85 1.00 -21.80 -30.40
C ASP A 85 2.23 -20.86 -30.34
N ASN A 86 3.11 -21.06 -29.35
CA ASN A 86 4.34 -20.32 -29.18
C ASN A 86 5.39 -21.24 -28.54
N PRO A 87 6.58 -21.45 -29.15
CA PRO A 87 7.62 -22.33 -28.62
C PRO A 87 8.04 -21.99 -27.19
N LEU A 88 7.97 -20.71 -26.80
CA LEU A 88 8.30 -20.29 -25.43
C LEU A 88 7.27 -20.70 -24.38
N LYS A 89 6.09 -21.21 -24.78
CA LYS A 89 5.14 -21.86 -23.85
C LYS A 89 5.50 -23.32 -23.60
N ASN A 90 6.29 -23.95 -24.47
CA ASN A 90 6.75 -25.32 -24.29
C ASN A 90 7.85 -25.36 -23.22
N LYS A 91 7.69 -26.24 -22.22
CA LYS A 91 8.60 -26.34 -21.07
C LYS A 91 10.01 -26.73 -21.47
N GLU A 92 10.16 -27.69 -22.39
CA GLU A 92 11.48 -28.19 -22.81
C GLU A 92 12.28 -27.12 -23.55
N VAL A 93 11.63 -26.35 -24.43
CA VAL A 93 12.24 -25.21 -25.13
C VAL A 93 12.77 -24.18 -24.13
N ARG A 94 12.00 -23.87 -23.08
CA ARG A 94 12.42 -22.93 -22.03
C ARG A 94 13.62 -23.46 -21.23
N GLU A 95 13.59 -24.72 -20.81
CA GLU A 95 14.67 -25.32 -20.03
C GLU A 95 15.97 -25.44 -20.84
N LYS A 96 15.87 -25.77 -22.13
CA LYS A 96 17.02 -25.73 -23.05
C LYS A 96 17.62 -24.32 -23.13
N GLY A 97 16.77 -23.29 -23.23
CA GLY A 97 17.19 -21.89 -23.22
C GLY A 97 17.93 -21.50 -21.92
N LYS A 98 17.39 -21.90 -20.76
CA LYS A 98 18.05 -21.66 -19.46
C LYS A 98 19.42 -22.33 -19.38
N LYS A 99 19.52 -23.59 -19.80
CA LYS A 99 20.79 -24.33 -19.82
C LYS A 99 21.85 -23.63 -20.66
N THR A 100 21.50 -23.21 -21.88
CA THR A 100 22.42 -22.47 -22.75
C THR A 100 22.85 -21.13 -22.14
N ASN A 101 21.95 -20.42 -21.45
CA ASN A 101 22.30 -19.18 -20.78
C ASN A 101 23.21 -19.41 -19.57
N LEU A 102 22.96 -20.48 -18.80
CA LEU A 102 23.84 -20.88 -17.69
C LEU A 102 25.24 -21.21 -18.20
N GLU A 103 25.35 -21.99 -19.28
CA GLU A 103 26.65 -22.33 -19.91
C GLU A 103 27.39 -21.09 -20.41
N LYS A 104 26.69 -20.13 -21.02
CA LYS A 104 27.33 -18.94 -21.63
C LYS A 104 27.60 -17.80 -20.66
N TYR A 105 26.73 -17.61 -19.66
CA TYR A 105 26.70 -16.40 -18.85
C TYR A 105 26.71 -16.69 -17.34
N GLY A 106 26.71 -17.96 -16.93
CA GLY A 106 26.66 -18.37 -15.52
C GLY A 106 25.32 -18.13 -14.83
N VAL A 107 24.29 -17.69 -15.56
CA VAL A 107 22.96 -17.34 -15.03
C VAL A 107 21.86 -17.77 -16.01
N GLU A 108 20.67 -18.11 -15.51
CA GLU A 108 19.54 -18.55 -16.36
C GLU A 108 19.03 -17.46 -17.30
N ASN A 109 19.13 -16.20 -16.87
CA ASN A 109 18.76 -15.04 -17.65
C ASN A 109 19.98 -14.13 -17.84
N PRO A 110 20.42 -13.83 -19.08
CA PRO A 110 21.57 -12.96 -19.34
C PRO A 110 21.47 -11.60 -18.64
N PHE A 111 20.27 -11.07 -18.44
CA PHE A 111 20.07 -9.80 -17.72
C PHE A 111 20.32 -9.90 -16.20
N GLN A 112 20.57 -11.08 -15.64
CA GLN A 112 21.03 -11.26 -14.25
C GLN A 112 22.56 -11.16 -14.14
N ASN A 113 23.29 -11.40 -15.23
CA ASN A 113 24.74 -11.33 -15.26
C ASN A 113 25.19 -9.88 -14.99
N LYS A 114 26.11 -9.71 -14.04
CA LYS A 114 26.54 -8.38 -13.57
C LYS A 114 27.25 -7.58 -14.67
N ASP A 115 28.08 -8.24 -15.47
CA ASP A 115 28.85 -7.59 -16.53
C ASP A 115 27.94 -7.09 -17.65
N ILE A 116 26.92 -7.88 -18.00
CA ILE A 116 25.89 -7.47 -18.96
C ILE A 116 25.11 -6.26 -18.43
N LYS A 117 24.72 -6.26 -17.15
CA LYS A 117 24.03 -5.11 -16.53
C LYS A 117 24.89 -3.84 -16.56
N GLU A 118 26.16 -3.95 -16.19
CA GLU A 118 27.06 -2.79 -16.16
C GLU A 118 27.32 -2.26 -17.58
N LYS A 119 27.50 -3.16 -18.56
CA LYS A 119 27.65 -2.76 -19.96
C LYS A 119 26.42 -2.00 -20.48
N ILE A 120 25.21 -2.48 -20.17
CA ILE A 120 23.97 -1.77 -20.52
C ILE A 120 23.94 -0.37 -19.90
N LYS A 121 24.28 -0.27 -18.62
CA LYS A 121 24.33 0.99 -17.87
C LYS A 121 25.31 1.98 -18.51
N LEU A 122 26.54 1.55 -18.79
CA LEU A 122 27.57 2.38 -19.42
C LEU A 122 27.14 2.86 -20.81
N THR A 123 26.60 1.98 -21.64
CA THR A 123 26.09 2.36 -22.97
C THR A 123 24.93 3.37 -22.86
N CYS A 124 24.07 3.27 -21.84
CA CYS A 124 23.03 4.26 -21.62
C CYS A 124 23.61 5.62 -21.21
N ILE A 125 24.61 5.62 -20.32
CA ILE A 125 25.30 6.84 -19.90
C ILE A 125 25.99 7.50 -21.10
N GLU A 126 26.71 6.74 -21.92
CA GLU A 126 27.39 7.23 -23.12
C GLU A 126 26.40 7.89 -24.10
N LYS A 127 25.26 7.23 -24.37
CA LYS A 127 24.30 7.69 -25.39
C LYS A 127 23.35 8.78 -24.89
N TYR A 128 22.98 8.75 -23.61
CA TYR A 128 21.89 9.57 -23.06
C TYR A 128 22.31 10.41 -21.85
N GLY A 129 23.55 10.32 -21.38
CA GLY A 129 24.04 11.00 -20.18
C GLY A 129 23.50 10.44 -18.86
N VAL A 130 22.71 9.35 -18.90
CA VAL A 130 22.03 8.75 -17.75
C VAL A 130 22.04 7.23 -17.85
N ASP A 131 21.99 6.54 -16.72
CA ASP A 131 21.99 5.07 -16.61
C ASP A 131 20.73 4.37 -17.16
N ASN A 132 19.68 5.13 -17.47
CA ASN A 132 18.44 4.63 -18.02
C ASN A 132 17.86 5.67 -19.00
N PRO A 133 17.55 5.30 -20.26
CA PRO A 133 16.98 6.23 -21.25
C PRO A 133 15.73 6.96 -20.75
N LEU A 134 14.91 6.34 -19.90
CA LEU A 134 13.71 6.97 -19.33
C LEU A 134 14.01 8.04 -18.28
N LYS A 135 15.25 8.18 -17.81
CA LYS A 135 15.68 9.33 -16.98
C LYS A 135 16.10 10.53 -17.83
N ASN A 136 16.34 10.35 -19.12
CA ASN A 136 16.72 11.44 -20.01
C ASN A 136 15.48 12.28 -20.37
N GLU A 137 15.53 13.59 -20.09
CA GLU A 137 14.38 14.47 -20.30
C GLU A 137 13.95 14.57 -21.78
N LYS A 138 14.89 14.55 -22.74
CA LYS A 138 14.54 14.56 -24.18
C LYS A 138 13.76 13.31 -24.58
N VAL A 139 14.11 12.15 -24.01
CA VAL A 139 13.40 10.88 -24.24
C VAL A 139 12.00 10.93 -23.62
N LYS A 140 11.86 11.43 -22.39
CA LYS A 140 10.56 11.60 -21.72
C LYS A 140 9.63 12.52 -22.49
N GLU A 141 10.11 13.69 -22.92
CA GLU A 141 9.31 14.66 -23.66
C GLU A 141 8.88 14.14 -25.03
N LYS A 142 9.78 13.42 -25.73
CA LYS A 142 9.41 12.76 -26.99
C LYS A 142 8.32 11.69 -26.78
N MET A 143 8.40 10.94 -25.69
CA MET A 143 7.38 9.94 -25.33
C MET A 143 6.03 10.60 -25.04
N LYS A 144 6.01 11.67 -24.23
CA LYS A 144 4.78 12.44 -23.93
C LYS A 144 4.15 12.99 -25.20
N LYS A 145 4.94 13.65 -26.05
CA LYS A 145 4.49 14.21 -27.33
C LYS A 145 3.87 13.14 -28.23
N THR A 146 4.54 11.99 -28.36
CA THR A 146 4.03 10.87 -29.18
C THR A 146 2.73 10.30 -28.64
N ASN A 147 2.62 10.15 -27.31
CA ASN A 147 1.39 9.67 -26.68
C ASN A 147 0.24 10.68 -26.86
N MET A 148 0.56 11.96 -26.73
CA MET A 148 -0.38 13.04 -26.91
C MET A 148 -0.91 13.07 -28.36
N GLU A 149 -0.03 13.08 -29.36
CA GLU A 149 -0.39 13.02 -30.79
C GLU A 149 -1.27 11.82 -31.14
N ARG A 150 -1.02 10.65 -30.53
CA ARG A 150 -1.73 9.41 -30.88
C ARG A 150 -3.01 9.17 -30.09
N TYR A 151 -3.05 9.60 -28.83
CA TYR A 151 -4.04 9.13 -27.87
C TYR A 151 -4.70 10.24 -27.04
N GLY A 152 -4.38 11.51 -27.28
CA GLY A 152 -5.02 12.60 -26.54
C GLY A 152 -4.50 12.77 -25.10
N SER A 153 -3.48 12.03 -24.68
CA SER A 153 -2.95 12.04 -23.31
C SER A 153 -1.46 11.75 -23.26
N GLU A 154 -0.72 12.38 -22.34
CA GLU A 154 0.71 12.10 -22.11
C GLU A 154 0.95 10.68 -21.57
N ASN A 155 -0.03 10.11 -20.88
CA ASN A 155 0.05 8.79 -20.27
C ASN A 155 -1.09 7.90 -20.78
N THR A 156 -0.72 6.83 -21.49
CA THR A 156 -1.69 5.86 -22.02
C THR A 156 -2.56 5.21 -20.95
N PHE A 157 -2.08 5.06 -19.71
CA PHE A 157 -2.91 4.54 -18.61
C PHE A 157 -4.01 5.50 -18.15
N GLN A 158 -3.97 6.77 -18.56
CA GLN A 158 -5.02 7.74 -18.28
C GLN A 158 -6.11 7.75 -19.36
N VAL A 159 -5.85 7.17 -20.54
CA VAL A 159 -6.80 7.06 -21.65
C VAL A 159 -7.91 6.11 -21.27
N GLU A 160 -9.15 6.60 -21.27
CA GLU A 160 -10.31 5.86 -20.76
C GLU A 160 -10.59 4.57 -21.55
N GLU A 161 -10.41 4.62 -22.87
CA GLU A 161 -10.53 3.44 -23.74
C GLU A 161 -9.59 2.30 -23.30
N PHE A 162 -8.36 2.62 -22.91
CA PHE A 162 -7.37 1.61 -22.51
C PHE A 162 -7.64 1.07 -21.11
N LYS A 163 -8.12 1.92 -20.19
CA LYS A 163 -8.58 1.46 -18.87
C LYS A 163 -9.74 0.48 -19.01
N GLU A 164 -10.72 0.81 -19.83
CA GLU A 164 -11.90 -0.05 -20.02
C GLU A 164 -11.51 -1.36 -20.73
N LYS A 165 -10.66 -1.32 -21.76
CA LYS A 165 -10.13 -2.55 -22.40
C LYS A 165 -9.38 -3.45 -21.39
N SER A 166 -8.58 -2.86 -20.52
CA SER A 166 -7.86 -3.60 -19.46
C SER A 166 -8.83 -4.25 -18.48
N LYS A 167 -9.84 -3.49 -18.03
CA LYS A 167 -10.91 -3.96 -17.15
C LYS A 167 -11.69 -5.11 -17.77
N GLN A 168 -12.16 -4.96 -19.01
CA GLN A 168 -12.90 -5.99 -19.73
C GLN A 168 -12.06 -7.26 -19.94
N THR A 169 -10.77 -7.11 -20.20
CA THR A 169 -9.84 -8.25 -20.29
C THR A 169 -9.71 -8.98 -18.96
N CYS A 170 -9.64 -8.26 -17.84
CA CYS A 170 -9.61 -8.86 -16.51
C CYS A 170 -10.93 -9.59 -16.21
N ILE A 171 -12.08 -8.99 -16.53
CA ILE A 171 -13.39 -9.61 -16.32
C ILE A 171 -13.52 -10.88 -17.16
N LYS A 172 -13.14 -10.82 -18.44
CA LYS A 172 -13.16 -11.97 -19.34
C LYS A 172 -12.32 -13.14 -18.84
N ASN A 173 -11.12 -12.87 -18.34
CA ASN A 173 -10.16 -13.91 -17.97
C ASN A 173 -10.33 -14.43 -16.54
N TYR A 174 -10.80 -13.58 -15.62
CA TYR A 174 -10.79 -13.85 -14.18
C TYR A 174 -12.12 -13.58 -13.47
N GLY A 175 -13.15 -13.11 -14.18
CA GLY A 175 -14.45 -12.74 -13.60
C GLY A 175 -14.42 -11.47 -12.73
N VAL A 176 -13.29 -10.77 -12.66
CA VAL A 176 -13.09 -9.58 -11.81
C VAL A 176 -12.52 -8.41 -12.62
N ASP A 177 -12.85 -7.17 -12.24
CA ASP A 177 -12.37 -5.94 -12.89
C ASP A 177 -10.89 -5.63 -12.66
N ASN A 178 -10.25 -6.32 -11.72
CA ASN A 178 -8.85 -6.18 -11.37
C ASN A 178 -8.30 -7.53 -10.90
N VAL A 179 -7.19 -7.98 -11.49
CA VAL A 179 -6.53 -9.25 -11.16
C VAL A 179 -6.17 -9.37 -9.67
N MET A 180 -5.91 -8.27 -8.98
CA MET A 180 -5.63 -8.26 -7.54
C MET A 180 -6.86 -8.54 -6.67
N LYS A 181 -8.06 -8.57 -7.25
CA LYS A 181 -9.29 -9.07 -6.59
C LYS A 181 -9.53 -10.56 -6.85
N PHE A 182 -8.76 -11.17 -7.76
CA PHE A 182 -8.88 -12.60 -8.04
C PHE A 182 -8.18 -13.40 -6.93
N ASN A 183 -8.94 -14.25 -6.24
CA ASN A 183 -8.47 -14.95 -5.04
C ASN A 183 -7.21 -15.78 -5.27
N GLU A 184 -7.07 -16.44 -6.41
CA GLU A 184 -5.87 -17.25 -6.71
C GLU A 184 -4.62 -16.37 -6.81
N THR A 185 -4.72 -15.19 -7.43
CA THR A 185 -3.63 -14.22 -7.50
C THR A 185 -3.27 -13.70 -6.11
N VAL A 186 -4.27 -13.35 -5.30
CA VAL A 186 -4.05 -12.90 -3.91
C VAL A 186 -3.32 -13.98 -3.11
N ASN A 187 -3.74 -15.23 -3.21
CA ASN A 187 -3.13 -16.34 -2.49
C ASN A 187 -1.70 -16.63 -2.95
N LYS A 188 -1.41 -16.56 -4.27
CA LYS A 188 -0.04 -16.71 -4.79
C LYS A 188 0.89 -15.60 -4.29
N VAL A 189 0.39 -14.36 -4.20
CA VAL A 189 1.16 -13.23 -3.64
C VAL A 189 1.44 -13.45 -2.16
N LYS A 190 0.44 -13.86 -1.37
CA LYS A 190 0.61 -14.19 0.05
C LYS A 190 1.63 -15.31 0.26
N GLN A 191 1.52 -16.39 -0.51
CA GLN A 191 2.47 -17.50 -0.46
C GLN A 191 3.89 -17.05 -0.77
N THR A 192 4.07 -16.23 -1.82
CA THR A 192 5.39 -15.68 -2.17
C THR A 192 5.97 -14.82 -1.04
N HIS A 193 5.15 -14.02 -0.35
CA HIS A 193 5.61 -13.24 0.79
C HIS A 193 5.94 -14.12 2.00
N LEU A 194 5.16 -15.17 2.27
CA LEU A 194 5.45 -16.14 3.32
C LEU A 194 6.78 -16.84 3.05
N GLU A 195 7.01 -17.32 1.84
CA GLU A 195 8.26 -18.00 1.43
C GLU A 195 9.47 -17.08 1.56
N LYS A 196 9.34 -15.79 1.22
CA LYS A 196 10.47 -14.84 1.22
C LYS A 196 10.72 -14.15 2.55
N TYR A 197 9.65 -13.88 3.31
CA TYR A 197 9.68 -12.95 4.44
C TYR A 197 9.03 -13.53 5.71
N GLY A 198 8.45 -14.74 5.66
CA GLY A 198 7.77 -15.36 6.80
C GLY A 198 6.44 -14.71 7.19
N VAL A 199 5.94 -13.76 6.40
CA VAL A 199 4.72 -12.98 6.67
C VAL A 199 3.85 -12.86 5.41
N GLU A 200 2.52 -12.73 5.57
CA GLU A 200 1.61 -12.62 4.41
C GLU A 200 1.77 -11.31 3.63
N HIS A 201 2.26 -10.27 4.29
CA HIS A 201 2.46 -8.95 3.70
C HIS A 201 3.87 -8.45 3.96
N ALA A 202 4.59 -8.07 2.91
CA ALA A 202 5.99 -7.66 2.99
C ALA A 202 6.27 -6.60 4.08
N LEU A 203 5.40 -5.59 4.24
CA LEU A 203 5.58 -4.55 5.28
C LEU A 203 5.40 -5.03 6.72
N GLN A 204 4.91 -6.25 6.96
CA GLN A 204 4.89 -6.87 8.29
C GLN A 204 6.27 -7.44 8.66
N SER A 205 7.16 -7.63 7.69
CA SER A 205 8.52 -8.09 7.95
C SER A 205 9.29 -6.98 8.67
N VAL A 206 9.84 -7.33 9.84
CA VAL A 206 10.69 -6.44 10.64
C VAL A 206 11.88 -5.96 9.81
N GLU A 207 12.52 -6.85 9.06
CA GLU A 207 13.66 -6.53 8.20
C GLU A 207 13.31 -5.46 7.14
N ILE A 208 12.16 -5.60 6.48
CA ILE A 208 11.72 -4.63 5.46
C ILE A 208 11.41 -3.28 6.12
N ASN A 209 10.77 -3.31 7.28
CA ASN A 209 10.43 -2.10 8.03
C ASN A 209 11.69 -1.34 8.49
N GLU A 210 12.70 -2.06 8.99
CA GLU A 210 13.98 -1.48 9.40
C GLU A 210 14.75 -0.87 8.22
N LYS A 211 14.79 -1.57 7.06
CA LYS A 211 15.39 -1.02 5.83
C LYS A 211 14.71 0.28 5.40
N MET A 212 13.38 0.33 5.47
CA MET A 212 12.61 1.54 5.15
C MET A 212 12.93 2.69 6.13
N LYS A 213 13.00 2.41 7.44
CA LYS A 213 13.39 3.41 8.44
C LYS A 213 14.79 3.95 8.18
N LYS A 214 15.77 3.06 7.96
CA LYS A 214 17.16 3.45 7.67
C LYS A 214 17.23 4.36 6.44
N HIS A 215 16.55 3.99 5.35
CA HIS A 215 16.49 4.82 4.15
C HIS A 215 15.89 6.20 4.43
N ASN A 216 14.80 6.27 5.19
CA ASN A 216 14.17 7.54 5.54
C ASN A 216 15.08 8.41 6.41
N VAL A 217 15.79 7.83 7.37
CA VAL A 217 16.76 8.54 8.21
C VAL A 217 17.92 9.08 7.36
N GLU A 218 18.51 8.25 6.50
CA GLU A 218 19.61 8.66 5.61
C GLU A 218 19.20 9.81 4.67
N LYS A 219 17.98 9.77 4.15
CA LYS A 219 17.51 10.73 3.14
C LYS A 219 16.83 11.97 3.69
N TYR A 220 16.14 11.83 4.82
CA TYR A 220 15.24 12.86 5.36
C TYR A 220 15.52 13.19 6.85
N GLY A 221 16.45 12.49 7.50
CA GLY A 221 16.79 12.69 8.91
C GLY A 221 15.73 12.20 9.91
N VAL A 222 14.68 11.51 9.44
CA VAL A 222 13.54 11.06 10.24
C VAL A 222 13.15 9.62 9.89
N GLU A 223 12.62 8.85 10.85
CA GLU A 223 12.23 7.46 10.59
C GLU A 223 11.03 7.32 9.66
N HIS A 224 10.15 8.32 9.67
CA HIS A 224 8.91 8.29 8.91
C HIS A 224 8.73 9.57 8.11
N VAL A 225 8.45 9.41 6.81
CA VAL A 225 8.34 10.52 5.85
C VAL A 225 7.32 11.59 6.27
N LEU A 226 6.22 11.23 6.93
CA LEU A 226 5.24 12.21 7.44
C LEU A 226 5.72 13.02 8.65
N GLN A 227 6.92 12.78 9.19
CA GLN A 227 7.55 13.66 10.18
C GLN A 227 8.19 14.89 9.51
N VAL A 228 8.46 14.82 8.21
CA VAL A 228 8.99 15.96 7.43
C VAL A 228 7.87 16.97 7.21
N GLU A 229 8.08 18.21 7.66
CA GLU A 229 7.08 19.29 7.57
C GLU A 229 6.61 19.52 6.13
N GLU A 230 7.54 19.59 5.18
CA GLU A 230 7.24 19.82 3.76
C GLU A 230 6.22 18.81 3.21
N PHE A 231 6.34 17.52 3.56
CA PHE A 231 5.41 16.50 3.10
C PHE A 231 4.04 16.60 3.78
N ARG A 232 3.99 17.02 5.05
CA ARG A 232 2.73 17.30 5.74
C ARG A 232 2.00 18.47 5.10
N GLU A 233 2.71 19.55 4.81
CA GLU A 233 2.14 20.75 4.18
C GLU A 233 1.66 20.46 2.76
N LYS A 234 2.42 19.73 1.94
CA LYS A 234 1.94 19.26 0.62
C LYS A 234 0.68 18.41 0.74
N GLY A 235 0.61 17.54 1.75
CA GLY A 235 -0.58 16.76 2.07
C GLY A 235 -1.78 17.65 2.38
N LYS A 236 -1.62 18.63 3.29
CA LYS A 236 -2.68 19.61 3.65
C LYS A 236 -3.14 20.41 2.43
N GLN A 237 -2.21 20.92 1.63
CA GLN A 237 -2.53 21.69 0.43
C GLN A 237 -3.32 20.86 -0.59
N THR A 238 -2.98 19.58 -0.74
CA THR A 238 -3.73 18.67 -1.62
C THR A 238 -5.17 18.50 -1.13
N GLN A 239 -5.39 18.34 0.18
CA GLN A 239 -6.74 18.25 0.74
C GLN A 239 -7.52 19.56 0.57
N LEU A 240 -6.86 20.71 0.78
CA LEU A 240 -7.45 22.03 0.54
C LEU A 240 -7.87 22.20 -0.93
N ASN A 241 -7.02 21.80 -1.89
CA ASN A 241 -7.34 21.89 -3.31
C ASN A 241 -8.52 20.99 -3.71
N LEU A 242 -8.58 19.76 -3.18
CA LEU A 242 -9.61 18.78 -3.54
C LEU A 242 -10.95 19.02 -2.83
N TYR A 243 -10.91 19.48 -1.59
CA TYR A 243 -12.09 19.51 -0.71
C TYR A 243 -12.38 20.90 -0.13
N GLY A 244 -11.52 21.90 -0.31
CA GLY A 244 -11.62 23.21 0.31
C GLY A 244 -11.31 23.22 1.81
N VAL A 245 -10.91 22.07 2.37
CA VAL A 245 -10.59 21.87 3.79
C VAL A 245 -9.39 20.96 3.93
N ASP A 246 -8.58 21.18 4.98
CA ASP A 246 -7.41 20.38 5.35
C ASP A 246 -7.74 18.93 5.74
N ASN A 247 -9.00 18.65 6.07
CA ASN A 247 -9.50 17.32 6.39
C ASN A 247 -10.89 17.10 5.76
N PRO A 248 -11.05 16.11 4.86
CA PRO A 248 -12.32 15.81 4.21
C PRO A 248 -13.49 15.61 5.18
N MET A 249 -13.24 15.10 6.38
CA MET A 249 -14.27 14.86 7.41
C MET A 249 -14.89 16.15 7.97
N LYS A 250 -14.26 17.32 7.78
CA LYS A 250 -14.89 18.61 8.13
C LYS A 250 -16.13 18.87 7.28
N ARG A 251 -16.19 18.36 6.04
CA ARG A 251 -17.35 18.49 5.16
C ARG A 251 -18.50 17.59 5.64
N SER A 252 -19.68 18.17 5.83
CA SER A 252 -20.90 17.44 6.18
C SER A 252 -21.23 16.35 5.15
N VAL A 253 -21.10 16.65 3.85
CA VAL A 253 -21.35 15.70 2.77
C VAL A 253 -20.52 14.41 2.89
N ILE A 254 -19.25 14.54 3.30
CA ILE A 254 -18.37 13.36 3.50
C ILE A 254 -18.80 12.57 4.73
N ARG A 255 -19.15 13.26 5.84
CA ARG A 255 -19.67 12.61 7.05
C ARG A 255 -20.95 11.82 6.78
N GLU A 256 -21.88 12.38 6.02
CA GLU A 256 -23.13 11.70 5.65
C GLU A 256 -22.88 10.49 4.73
N LYS A 257 -21.94 10.58 3.78
CA LYS A 257 -21.52 9.41 2.98
C LYS A 257 -20.94 8.28 3.84
N VAL A 258 -20.12 8.62 4.84
CA VAL A 258 -19.58 7.64 5.80
C VAL A 258 -20.69 6.99 6.61
N LYS A 259 -21.63 7.77 7.16
CA LYS A 259 -22.80 7.25 7.89
C LYS A 259 -23.63 6.29 7.03
N LYS A 260 -23.98 6.70 5.81
CA LYS A 260 -24.74 5.87 4.87
C LYS A 260 -24.05 4.54 4.60
N THR A 261 -22.73 4.58 4.35
CA THR A 261 -21.94 3.36 4.13
C THR A 261 -21.92 2.45 5.36
N ASN A 262 -21.81 3.02 6.57
CA ASN A 262 -21.83 2.25 7.80
C ASN A 262 -23.22 1.64 8.07
N LEU A 263 -24.30 2.36 7.78
CA LEU A 263 -25.66 1.84 7.88
C LEU A 263 -25.87 0.67 6.90
N GLU A 264 -25.46 0.82 5.65
CA GLU A 264 -25.56 -0.24 4.63
C GLU A 264 -24.77 -1.51 5.00
N ARG A 265 -23.56 -1.35 5.55
CA ARG A 265 -22.66 -2.48 5.84
C ARG A 265 -22.85 -3.10 7.22
N TYR A 266 -23.23 -2.29 8.20
CA TYR A 266 -23.18 -2.66 9.62
C TYR A 266 -24.47 -2.33 10.38
N GLY A 267 -25.47 -1.72 9.74
CA GLY A 267 -26.76 -1.37 10.36
C GLY A 267 -26.68 -0.26 11.42
N VAL A 268 -25.53 0.42 11.54
CA VAL A 268 -25.29 1.48 12.54
C VAL A 268 -24.57 2.66 11.89
N GLU A 269 -24.79 3.87 12.38
CA GLU A 269 -24.12 5.06 11.81
C GLU A 269 -22.60 5.06 12.04
N HIS A 270 -22.18 4.47 13.16
CA HIS A 270 -20.78 4.41 13.55
C HIS A 270 -20.39 2.99 13.94
N ILE A 271 -19.30 2.47 13.37
CA ILE A 271 -18.87 1.08 13.58
C ILE A 271 -18.70 0.71 15.06
N LEU A 272 -18.26 1.64 15.91
CA LEU A 272 -18.12 1.41 17.35
C LEU A 272 -19.45 1.14 18.07
N GLN A 273 -20.59 1.45 17.46
CA GLN A 273 -21.91 1.11 18.00
C GLN A 273 -22.27 -0.36 17.76
N SER A 274 -21.72 -0.98 16.71
CA SER A 274 -21.99 -2.36 16.31
C SER A 274 -21.67 -3.34 17.44
N ALA A 275 -22.63 -4.20 17.78
CA ALA A 275 -22.45 -5.24 18.79
C ALA A 275 -21.34 -6.24 18.40
N HIS A 276 -21.29 -6.62 17.11
CA HIS A 276 -20.25 -7.50 16.59
C HIS A 276 -18.85 -6.89 16.77
N PHE A 277 -18.68 -5.60 16.41
CA PHE A 277 -17.40 -4.93 16.60
C PHE A 277 -17.00 -4.86 18.07
N LYS A 278 -17.93 -4.52 18.98
CA LYS A 278 -17.67 -4.48 20.42
C LYS A 278 -17.19 -5.83 20.96
N GLU A 279 -17.75 -6.93 20.48
CA GLU A 279 -17.34 -8.27 20.91
C GLU A 279 -15.97 -8.66 20.36
N MET A 280 -15.73 -8.39 19.07
CA MET A 280 -14.42 -8.59 18.44
C MET A 280 -13.31 -7.78 19.14
N PHE A 281 -13.61 -6.54 19.53
CA PHE A 281 -12.70 -5.70 20.30
C PHE A 281 -12.33 -6.34 21.65
N LYS A 282 -13.31 -6.82 22.42
CA LYS A 282 -13.06 -7.48 23.71
C LYS A 282 -12.22 -8.74 23.53
N LYS A 283 -12.56 -9.59 22.55
CA LYS A 283 -11.81 -10.82 22.26
C LYS A 283 -10.34 -10.53 21.96
N THR A 284 -10.09 -9.58 21.06
CA THR A 284 -8.74 -9.17 20.67
C THR A 284 -7.97 -8.56 21.85
N SER A 285 -8.64 -7.76 22.69
CA SER A 285 -8.04 -7.18 23.89
C SER A 285 -7.67 -8.25 24.92
N MET A 286 -8.52 -9.27 25.11
CA MET A 286 -8.23 -10.40 25.99
C MET A 286 -7.04 -11.21 25.48
N GLU A 287 -7.00 -11.54 24.18
CA GLU A 287 -5.90 -12.29 23.56
C GLU A 287 -4.55 -11.57 23.70
N ARG A 288 -4.52 -10.25 23.50
CA ARG A 288 -3.27 -9.47 23.50
C ARG A 288 -2.83 -8.99 24.87
N TYR A 289 -3.78 -8.68 25.75
CA TYR A 289 -3.51 -7.94 26.99
C TYR A 289 -4.05 -8.61 28.25
N GLY A 290 -4.77 -9.74 28.11
CA GLY A 290 -5.41 -10.45 29.23
C GLY A 290 -6.60 -9.72 29.86
N VAL A 291 -7.07 -8.62 29.26
CA VAL A 291 -8.12 -7.75 29.81
C VAL A 291 -9.13 -7.33 28.75
N LYS A 292 -10.38 -7.06 29.15
CA LYS A 292 -11.48 -6.71 28.23
C LYS A 292 -11.32 -5.35 27.56
N HIS A 293 -10.52 -4.46 28.15
CA HIS A 293 -10.18 -3.16 27.58
C HIS A 293 -8.70 -2.85 27.80
N PRO A 294 -7.95 -2.37 26.78
CA PRO A 294 -6.49 -2.17 26.88
C PRO A 294 -6.04 -1.29 28.06
N MET A 295 -6.83 -0.28 28.44
CA MET A 295 -6.50 0.58 29.60
C MET A 295 -6.55 -0.13 30.96
N GLN A 296 -7.15 -1.32 31.04
CA GLN A 296 -7.08 -2.16 32.24
C GLN A 296 -5.75 -2.93 32.33
N ASN A 297 -4.89 -2.89 31.31
CA ASN A 297 -3.57 -3.48 31.36
C ASN A 297 -2.57 -2.44 31.88
N LYS A 298 -1.83 -2.79 32.94
CA LYS A 298 -0.91 -1.88 33.62
C LYS A 298 0.19 -1.32 32.73
N ILE A 299 0.74 -2.13 31.82
CA ILE A 299 1.81 -1.71 30.91
C ILE A 299 1.26 -0.66 29.92
N ILE A 300 0.04 -0.88 29.40
CA ILE A 300 -0.60 0.07 28.50
C ILE A 300 -0.97 1.36 29.27
N MET A 301 -1.44 1.25 30.51
CA MET A 301 -1.72 2.40 31.36
C MET A 301 -0.47 3.24 31.62
N SER A 302 0.64 2.63 32.07
CA SER A 302 1.91 3.36 32.31
C SER A 302 2.42 4.05 31.05
N LYS A 303 2.36 3.38 29.89
CA LYS A 303 2.72 3.98 28.60
C LYS A 303 1.82 5.18 28.25
N ASN A 304 0.51 5.03 28.45
CA ASN A 304 -0.45 6.10 28.20
C ASN A 304 -0.18 7.29 29.12
N THR A 305 -0.07 7.07 30.43
CA THR A 305 0.25 8.10 31.44
C THR A 305 1.54 8.85 31.10
N ALA A 306 2.61 8.16 30.71
CA ALA A 306 3.88 8.79 30.37
C ALA A 306 3.83 9.72 29.14
N SER A 307 2.80 9.58 28.28
CA SER A 307 2.64 10.33 27.03
C SER A 307 1.54 11.40 27.08
N GLN A 308 0.87 11.59 28.22
CA GLN A 308 -0.25 12.54 28.30
C GLN A 308 0.21 14.00 28.23
N TYR A 309 -0.63 14.84 27.63
CA TYR A 309 -0.47 16.29 27.66
C TYR A 309 -0.52 16.78 29.13
N LYS A 310 0.49 17.58 29.55
CA LYS A 310 0.67 18.15 30.90
C LYS A 310 1.31 17.25 31.98
N VAL A 311 1.93 16.14 31.61
CA VAL A 311 2.80 15.43 32.57
C VAL A 311 3.97 16.34 32.94
N LYS A 312 4.18 16.54 34.24
CA LYS A 312 5.29 17.30 34.80
C LYS A 312 6.28 16.35 35.47
N THR A 313 7.54 16.76 35.52
CA THR A 313 8.59 16.06 36.27
C THR A 313 8.81 16.78 37.60
N TYR A 314 9.02 16.01 38.66
CA TYR A 314 9.44 16.48 39.97
C TYR A 314 10.67 15.70 40.43
N THR A 315 11.67 16.40 40.94
CA THR A 315 12.90 15.80 41.46
C THR A 315 12.74 15.62 42.97
N LEU A 316 12.72 14.37 43.42
CA LEU A 316 12.70 14.01 44.84
C LEU A 316 14.01 14.43 45.54
N PRO A 317 14.03 14.53 46.87
CA PRO A 317 15.26 14.83 47.63
C PRO A 317 16.47 13.96 47.30
N SER A 318 16.27 12.69 46.93
CA SER A 318 17.33 11.77 46.47
C SER A 318 17.93 12.12 45.10
N GLY A 319 17.32 13.04 44.37
CA GLY A 319 17.62 13.33 42.96
C GLY A 319 16.82 12.48 41.97
N LYS A 320 16.01 11.52 42.43
CA LYS A 320 15.14 10.70 41.56
C LYS A 320 14.03 11.55 40.95
N GLU A 321 13.86 11.45 39.63
CA GLU A 321 12.76 12.11 38.92
C GLU A 321 11.50 11.24 38.91
N ILE A 322 10.36 11.84 39.29
CA ILE A 322 9.03 11.24 39.19
C ILE A 322 8.11 12.09 38.32
N LYS A 323 7.10 11.45 37.72
CA LYS A 323 6.11 12.10 36.88
C LYS A 323 4.78 12.25 37.62
N TYR A 324 4.10 13.38 37.42
CA TYR A 324 2.77 13.64 37.98
C TYR A 324 1.91 14.49 37.03
N GLN A 325 0.60 14.57 37.27
CA GLN A 325 -0.34 15.22 36.35
C GLN A 325 -1.32 16.19 37.02
N GLY A 326 -1.36 16.23 38.36
CA GLY A 326 -2.27 17.05 39.14
C GLY A 326 -1.69 17.40 40.50
N TYR A 327 -2.42 17.06 41.56
CA TYR A 327 -2.11 17.44 42.94
C TYR A 327 -1.32 16.37 43.68
N GLU A 328 -0.90 15.30 42.98
CA GLU A 328 -0.19 14.17 43.61
C GLU A 328 1.10 14.64 44.28
N ILE A 329 1.73 15.69 43.75
CA ILE A 329 2.97 16.21 44.31
C ILE A 329 2.80 16.78 45.72
N TYR A 330 1.68 17.43 46.02
CA TYR A 330 1.41 17.97 47.35
C TYR A 330 1.22 16.82 48.36
N ALA A 331 0.52 15.77 47.95
CA ALA A 331 0.40 14.55 48.75
C ALA A 331 1.75 13.87 48.99
N ILE A 332 2.60 13.77 47.96
CA ILE A 332 3.95 13.22 48.10
C ILE A 332 4.79 14.06 49.08
N ASN A 333 4.76 15.40 48.97
CA ASN A 333 5.48 16.28 49.90
C ASN A 333 5.03 16.12 51.35
N ASP A 334 3.74 15.91 51.59
CA ASP A 334 3.21 15.62 52.92
C ASP A 334 3.66 14.24 53.42
N LEU A 335 3.66 13.22 52.56
CA LEU A 335 4.08 11.86 52.89
C LEU A 335 5.59 11.76 53.18
N LEU A 336 6.44 12.54 52.49
CA LEU A 336 7.89 12.57 52.71
C LEU A 336 8.29 13.08 54.09
N LYS A 337 7.37 13.70 54.84
CA LYS A 337 7.59 14.08 56.25
C LYS A 337 7.61 12.86 57.19
N THR A 338 7.02 11.75 56.75
CA THR A 338 6.77 10.55 57.57
C THR A 338 7.30 9.26 56.97
N TYR A 339 7.44 9.18 55.64
CA TYR A 339 7.87 7.99 54.90
C TYR A 339 9.13 8.29 54.10
N THR A 340 9.92 7.24 53.79
CA THR A 340 11.03 7.38 52.86
C THR A 340 10.54 7.35 51.42
N GLU A 341 11.38 7.78 50.47
CA GLU A 341 11.01 7.80 49.05
C GLU A 341 10.70 6.40 48.49
N GLU A 342 11.37 5.36 49.01
CA GLU A 342 11.17 3.98 48.61
C GLU A 342 9.82 3.41 49.06
N ASP A 343 9.22 4.01 50.10
CA ASP A 343 7.92 3.61 50.63
C ASP A 343 6.75 4.16 49.79
N ILE A 344 7.00 5.17 48.95
CA ILE A 344 5.97 5.90 48.20
C ILE A 344 5.96 5.43 46.74
N ILE A 345 4.94 4.65 46.37
CA ILE A 345 4.75 4.17 44.99
C ILE A 345 3.69 5.03 44.29
N ASN A 346 4.06 5.69 43.18
CA ASN A 346 3.14 6.46 42.33
C ASN A 346 3.08 5.95 40.87
N GLU A 347 3.72 4.82 40.56
CA GLU A 347 3.79 4.25 39.22
C GLU A 347 2.63 3.27 38.97
N PRO A 348 1.80 3.45 37.92
CA PRO A 348 0.60 2.62 37.68
C PRO A 348 0.85 1.11 37.52
N ASP A 349 2.07 0.69 37.19
CA ASP A 349 2.45 -0.72 37.04
C ASP A 349 2.97 -1.39 38.31
N LYS A 350 3.18 -0.60 39.37
CA LYS A 350 3.64 -1.04 40.70
C LYS A 350 2.56 -0.93 41.78
N VAL A 351 1.45 -0.23 41.52
CA VAL A 351 0.30 -0.16 42.44
C VAL A 351 -0.51 -1.48 42.46
N PRO A 352 -1.25 -1.75 43.55
CA PRO A 352 -2.05 -2.98 43.67
C PRO A 352 -3.13 -3.10 42.59
N GLU A 353 -3.55 -4.34 42.34
CA GLU A 353 -4.58 -4.65 41.38
C GLU A 353 -5.98 -4.50 41.99
N LEU A 354 -6.54 -3.29 41.85
CA LEU A 354 -7.86 -2.95 42.40
C LEU A 354 -8.92 -3.01 41.29
N TRP A 355 -9.94 -3.85 41.46
CA TRP A 355 -11.08 -3.95 40.54
C TRP A 355 -12.36 -3.47 41.21
N TYR A 356 -13.17 -2.69 40.51
CA TYR A 356 -14.47 -2.25 40.98
C TYR A 356 -15.49 -2.29 39.84
N GLU A 357 -16.78 -2.31 40.19
CA GLU A 357 -17.88 -2.33 39.24
C GLU A 357 -18.76 -1.11 39.42
N ILE A 358 -19.14 -0.49 38.31
CA ILE A 358 -20.09 0.63 38.29
C ILE A 358 -20.84 0.61 36.96
N ASN A 359 -22.16 0.82 37.00
CA ASN A 359 -23.03 0.78 35.82
C ASN A 359 -22.84 -0.52 35.00
N ASP A 360 -22.82 -1.68 35.68
CA ASP A 360 -22.64 -3.03 35.11
C ASP A 360 -21.35 -3.20 34.29
N LYS A 361 -20.34 -2.37 34.56
CA LYS A 361 -19.02 -2.43 33.91
C LYS A 361 -17.96 -2.63 34.96
N ARG A 362 -17.05 -3.55 34.66
CA ARG A 362 -15.86 -3.81 35.47
C ARG A 362 -14.72 -2.88 35.05
N HIS A 363 -14.12 -2.21 36.03
CA HIS A 363 -13.04 -1.24 35.85
C HIS A 363 -11.84 -1.63 36.69
N ARG A 364 -10.65 -1.32 36.17
CA ARG A 364 -9.41 -1.37 36.95
C ARG A 364 -9.13 0.01 37.52
N HIS A 365 -8.94 0.09 38.83
CA HIS A 365 -8.50 1.30 39.51
C HIS A 365 -6.98 1.26 39.66
N TYR A 366 -6.33 2.33 39.23
CA TYR A 366 -4.91 2.58 39.48
C TYR A 366 -4.89 3.73 40.49
N VAL A 367 -4.58 3.40 41.75
CA VAL A 367 -4.49 4.41 42.81
C VAL A 367 -3.35 5.39 42.52
N ASP A 368 -3.52 6.63 42.93
CA ASP A 368 -2.55 7.71 42.68
C ASP A 368 -1.24 7.45 43.46
N ILE A 369 -1.35 7.05 44.73
CA ILE A 369 -0.21 6.70 45.59
C ILE A 369 -0.51 5.43 46.40
N PHE A 370 0.48 4.56 46.55
CA PHE A 370 0.41 3.34 47.37
C PHE A 370 1.62 3.25 48.32
N ILE A 371 1.34 2.98 49.60
CA ILE A 371 2.33 2.74 50.66
C ILE A 371 2.27 1.26 51.07
N PRO A 372 3.19 0.40 50.58
CA PRO A 372 3.12 -1.04 50.79
C PRO A 372 3.17 -1.47 52.26
N LYS A 373 4.00 -0.80 53.08
CA LYS A 373 4.21 -1.14 54.49
C LYS A 373 2.93 -1.10 55.34
N GLU A 374 1.98 -0.24 54.96
CA GLU A 374 0.71 -0.07 55.68
C GLU A 374 -0.50 -0.59 54.90
N ASN A 375 -0.27 -1.19 53.74
CA ASN A 375 -1.31 -1.54 52.79
C ASN A 375 -2.25 -0.34 52.47
N LEU A 376 -1.67 0.87 52.40
CA LEU A 376 -2.41 2.12 52.31
C LEU A 376 -2.45 2.65 50.86
N CYS A 377 -3.65 2.79 50.34
CA CYS A 377 -3.98 3.42 49.06
C CYS A 377 -4.43 4.87 49.30
N ILE A 378 -3.86 5.81 48.56
CA ILE A 378 -4.21 7.23 48.65
C ILE A 378 -4.66 7.71 47.28
N GLU A 379 -5.93 8.11 47.17
CA GLU A 379 -6.47 8.79 45.99
C GLU A 379 -6.36 10.30 46.20
N VAL A 380 -5.64 10.98 45.32
CA VAL A 380 -5.46 12.43 45.38
C VAL A 380 -6.44 13.11 44.42
N LYS A 381 -7.21 14.06 44.93
CA LYS A 381 -8.23 14.78 44.14
C LYS A 381 -8.22 16.27 44.46
N SER A 382 -8.65 17.07 43.50
CA SER A 382 -8.97 18.48 43.77
C SER A 382 -10.36 18.61 44.38
N LEU A 383 -10.58 19.67 45.15
CA LEU A 383 -11.91 20.00 45.71
C LEU A 383 -13.01 19.98 44.64
N TRP A 384 -12.73 20.58 43.48
CA TRP A 384 -13.63 20.58 42.32
C TRP A 384 -13.96 19.18 41.81
N THR A 385 -12.96 18.28 41.75
CA THR A 385 -13.15 16.92 41.22
C THR A 385 -14.04 16.10 42.14
N VAL A 386 -13.85 16.23 43.45
CA VAL A 386 -14.69 15.53 44.43
C VAL A 386 -16.12 16.01 44.33
N GLN A 387 -16.36 17.33 44.27
CA GLN A 387 -17.72 17.89 44.15
C GLN A 387 -18.48 17.38 42.91
N LYS A 388 -17.78 17.16 41.78
CA LYS A 388 -18.41 16.74 40.51
C LYS A 388 -18.57 15.22 40.34
N LYS A 389 -17.77 14.40 41.03
CA LYS A 389 -17.67 12.94 40.78
C LYS A 389 -17.66 12.09 42.06
N LYS A 390 -18.44 12.47 43.08
CA LYS A 390 -18.46 11.80 44.39
C LYS A 390 -18.64 10.27 44.28
N ASP A 391 -19.67 9.82 43.57
CA ASP A 391 -20.08 8.40 43.57
C ASP A 391 -18.98 7.44 43.09
N ASN A 392 -18.25 7.81 42.03
CA ASN A 392 -17.18 6.98 41.49
C ASN A 392 -15.98 6.85 42.44
N ILE A 393 -15.69 7.90 43.22
CA ILE A 393 -14.53 7.92 44.12
C ILE A 393 -14.81 6.99 45.30
N PHE A 394 -16.01 7.07 45.88
CA PHE A 394 -16.38 6.23 47.01
C PHE A 394 -16.52 4.75 46.63
N ALA A 395 -17.01 4.44 45.42
CA ALA A 395 -17.05 3.05 44.94
C ALA A 395 -15.66 2.40 44.90
N LYS A 396 -14.62 3.13 44.45
CA LYS A 396 -13.23 2.66 44.47
C LYS A 396 -12.75 2.42 45.89
N GLN A 397 -13.00 3.38 46.79
CA GLN A 397 -12.59 3.29 48.20
C GLN A 397 -13.23 2.09 48.89
N SER A 398 -14.55 1.92 48.78
CA SER A 398 -15.27 0.81 49.39
C SER A 398 -14.73 -0.53 48.92
N LYS A 399 -14.47 -0.68 47.61
CA LYS A 399 -13.98 -1.94 47.08
C LYS A 399 -12.54 -2.25 47.49
N ALA A 400 -11.68 -1.24 47.56
CA ALA A 400 -10.32 -1.41 48.06
C ALA A 400 -10.30 -1.80 49.55
N LYS A 401 -11.17 -1.20 50.37
CA LYS A 401 -11.34 -1.56 51.78
C LYS A 401 -11.86 -2.98 51.95
N GLU A 402 -12.82 -3.41 51.14
CA GLU A 402 -13.39 -4.77 51.16
C GLU A 402 -12.32 -5.86 50.97
N ILE A 403 -11.34 -5.61 50.10
CA ILE A 403 -10.24 -6.55 49.81
C ILE A 403 -9.00 -6.33 50.72
N GLY A 404 -9.13 -5.54 51.79
CA GLY A 404 -8.16 -5.43 52.86
C GLY A 404 -7.18 -4.25 52.79
N TYR A 405 -7.33 -3.33 51.85
CA TYR A 405 -6.49 -2.12 51.80
C TYR A 405 -7.04 -1.02 52.71
N ARG A 406 -6.14 -0.33 53.43
CA ARG A 406 -6.46 1.00 53.97
C ARG A 406 -6.60 1.94 52.78
N TYR A 407 -7.61 2.81 52.79
CA TYR A 407 -7.87 3.69 51.66
C TYR A 407 -8.32 5.07 52.09
N GLU A 408 -7.53 6.07 51.71
CA GLU A 408 -7.76 7.47 52.01
C GLU A 408 -7.97 8.28 50.73
N ILE A 409 -8.78 9.34 50.84
CA ILE A 409 -9.00 10.29 49.76
C ILE A 409 -8.44 11.62 50.26
N TRP A 410 -7.36 12.08 49.65
CA TRP A 410 -6.71 13.33 50.02
C TRP A 410 -7.16 14.41 49.03
N VAL A 411 -7.75 15.46 49.57
CA VAL A 411 -8.31 16.54 48.77
C VAL A 411 -7.47 17.78 48.94
N TYR A 412 -7.09 18.38 47.82
CA TYR A 412 -6.32 19.62 47.81
C TYR A 412 -7.12 20.74 47.15
N ASP A 413 -7.08 21.92 47.75
CA ASP A 413 -7.37 23.18 47.07
C ASP A 413 -6.07 23.98 46.98
N LYS A 414 -5.58 24.14 45.75
CA LYS A 414 -4.20 24.61 45.48
C LYS A 414 -3.17 23.72 46.19
N GLU A 415 -2.46 24.24 47.18
CA GLU A 415 -1.36 23.54 47.87
C GLU A 415 -1.78 23.03 49.26
N GLU A 416 -3.00 23.39 49.70
CA GLU A 416 -3.48 23.06 51.04
C GLU A 416 -4.40 21.84 50.99
N ARG A 417 -4.14 20.90 51.92
CA ARG A 417 -5.01 19.75 52.13
C ARG A 417 -6.28 20.21 52.85
N VAL A 418 -7.42 19.91 52.26
CA VAL A 418 -8.75 20.23 52.80
C VAL A 418 -9.46 18.95 53.24
N GLU A 419 -10.17 19.03 54.36
CA GLU A 419 -11.00 17.93 54.82
C GLU A 419 -12.35 17.91 54.08
N LEU A 420 -12.82 16.72 53.76
CA LEU A 420 -14.15 16.52 53.21
C LEU A 420 -15.15 16.57 54.37
N ILE A 421 -15.91 17.66 54.46
CA ILE A 421 -17.09 17.79 55.34
C ILE A 421 -18.22 16.91 54.82
#